data_AF-A0A4P9TIM2-F1
#
_entry.id   AF-A0A4P9TIM2-F1
#
_cell.length_a   1.000
_cell.length_b   1.000
_cell.length_c   1.000
_cell.angle_alpha   90.00
_cell.angle_beta   90.00
_cell.angle_gamma   90.00
#
_symmetry.space_group_name_H-M   'P 1'
#
loop_
_entity.id
_entity.type
_entity.pdbx_description
1 polymer ?
#
loop_
_entity_poly.entity_id
_entity_poly.type
_entity_poly.pdbx_seq_one_letter_code
_entity_poly.pdbx_strand_id
1 'polypeptide(L)' 'MATNTTTDWIDPITCPFCGDELASPGAGFVDHIDDNTDCEDGFDQWRQNIAGDLAGEWSG' A
#
# COMPACT_ATOMS: atom_id res chain seq x y z
N MET A 1 26.69 19.69 10.92
CA MET A 1 25.29 20.14 11.10
C MET A 1 24.42 18.97 10.64
N ALA A 2 23.64 18.36 11.53
CA ALA A 2 22.77 17.25 11.16
C ALA A 2 21.47 17.82 10.57
N THR A 3 21.18 17.50 9.32
CA THR A 3 19.92 17.85 8.67
C THR A 3 18.83 16.91 9.19
N ASN A 4 17.99 17.39 10.11
CA ASN A 4 16.75 16.71 10.48
C ASN A 4 15.77 16.84 9.29
N THR A 5 15.92 15.99 8.29
CA THR A 5 14.87 15.75 7.30
C THR A 5 13.75 14.98 8.00
N THR A 6 12.87 15.69 8.70
CA THR A 6 11.53 15.19 8.98
C THR A 6 10.91 14.94 7.60
N THR A 7 10.95 13.69 7.13
CA THR A 7 10.10 13.28 6.01
C THR A 7 8.68 13.44 6.52
N ASP A 8 7.95 14.39 5.93
CA ASP A 8 6.51 14.46 6.07
C ASP A 8 5.98 13.25 5.32
N TRP A 9 5.82 12.14 6.04
CA TRP A 9 5.17 10.95 5.52
C TRP A 9 3.69 11.30 5.43
N ILE A 10 3.34 12.00 4.36
CA ILE A 10 1.95 12.26 4.00
C ILE A 10 1.39 10.91 3.62
N ASP A 11 0.61 10.29 4.49
CA ASP A 11 -0.18 9.12 4.12
C ASP A 11 -1.15 9.56 3.02
N PRO A 12 -0.90 9.19 1.76
CA PRO A 12 -1.72 9.68 0.67
C PRO A 12 -3.13 9.14 0.89
N ILE A 13 -4.12 10.03 0.90
CA ILE A 13 -5.54 9.65 0.91
C ILE A 13 -5.99 9.18 -0.47
N THR A 14 -5.11 8.56 -1.26
CA THR A 14 -5.42 8.11 -2.61
C THR A 14 -5.05 6.64 -2.76
N CYS A 15 -5.91 5.88 -3.43
CA CYS A 15 -5.67 4.48 -3.72
C CYS A 15 -4.43 4.35 -4.63
N PRO A 16 -3.44 3.53 -4.26
CA PRO A 16 -2.22 3.37 -5.05
C PRO A 16 -2.43 2.58 -6.37
N PHE A 17 -3.58 1.93 -6.54
CA PHE A 17 -3.88 1.12 -7.72
C PHE A 17 -4.62 1.91 -8.79
N CYS A 18 -5.74 2.55 -8.42
CA CYS A 18 -6.58 3.31 -9.35
C CYS A 18 -6.36 4.84 -9.28
N GLY A 19 -5.78 5.35 -8.19
CA GLY A 19 -5.56 6.77 -7.96
C GLY A 19 -6.75 7.53 -7.35
N ASP A 20 -7.88 6.87 -7.08
CA ASP A 20 -9.06 7.50 -6.47
C ASP A 20 -8.82 8.01 -5.05
N GLU A 21 -9.54 9.07 -4.68
CA GLU A 21 -9.50 9.60 -3.32
C GLU A 21 -10.25 8.67 -2.34
N LEU A 22 -9.58 8.37 -1.24
CA LEU A 22 -10.05 7.52 -0.15
C LEU A 22 -10.53 8.39 1.00
N ALA A 23 -11.61 7.95 1.65
CA ALA A 23 -12.10 8.60 2.88
C ALA A 23 -11.09 8.55 4.03
N SER A 24 -10.18 7.57 4.02
CA SER A 24 -9.12 7.40 5.01
C SER A 24 -8.01 6.50 4.44
N PRO A 25 -6.72 6.76 4.73
CA PRO A 25 -5.58 6.01 4.19
C PRO A 25 -5.47 4.56 4.72
N GLY A 26 -6.37 4.11 5.59
CA GLY A 26 -6.44 2.74 6.09
C GLY A 26 -7.80 2.11 5.90
N ALA A 27 -8.78 2.48 6.74
CA ALA A 27 -10.12 1.90 6.65
C ALA A 27 -10.80 2.20 5.31
N GLY A 28 -10.60 3.40 4.76
CA GLY A 28 -11.12 3.78 3.45
C GLY A 28 -10.46 3.01 2.31
N PHE A 29 -9.18 2.65 2.42
CA PHE A 29 -8.51 1.77 1.47
C PHE A 29 -9.09 0.35 1.49
N VAL A 30 -9.29 -0.24 2.67
CA VAL A 30 -9.85 -1.59 2.82
C VAL A 30 -11.28 -1.65 2.27
N ASP A 31 -12.11 -0.65 2.59
CA ASP A 31 -13.46 -0.51 2.06
C ASP A 31 -13.47 -0.34 0.53
N HIS A 32 -12.59 0.52 0.00
CA HIS A 32 -12.48 0.75 -1.43
C HIS A 32 -12.07 -0.51 -2.21
N ILE A 33 -11.15 -1.32 -1.68
CA ILE A 33 -10.75 -2.60 -2.29
C ILE A 33 -11.89 -3.62 -2.25
N ASP A 34 -12.65 -3.71 -1.16
CA ASP A 34 -13.79 -4.63 -1.05
C ASP A 34 -14.88 -4.31 -2.09
N ASP A 35 -15.09 -3.02 -2.38
CA ASP A 35 -16.05 -2.55 -3.38
C ASP A 35 -15.52 -2.65 -4.83
N ASN A 36 -14.19 -2.57 -5.05
CA ASN A 36 -13.57 -2.51 -6.38
C ASN A 36 -12.69 -3.72 -6.68
N THR A 37 -13.22 -4.68 -7.44
CA THR A 37 -12.54 -5.93 -7.79
C THR A 37 -11.22 -5.75 -8.54
N ASP A 38 -11.04 -4.67 -9.29
CA ASP A 38 -9.78 -4.36 -9.99
C ASP A 38 -8.67 -3.97 -9.00
N CYS A 39 -9.02 -3.17 -7.98
CA CYS A 39 -8.11 -2.81 -6.90
C CYS A 39 -7.83 -4.01 -5.97
N GLU A 40 -8.81 -4.90 -5.79
CA GLU A 40 -8.65 -6.16 -5.06
C GLU A 40 -7.64 -7.09 -5.71
N ASP A 41 -7.77 -7.36 -7.02
CA ASP A 41 -6.81 -8.18 -7.75
C ASP A 41 -5.40 -7.58 -7.70
N GLY A 42 -5.27 -6.26 -7.95
CA GLY A 42 -3.99 -5.57 -7.84
C GLY A 42 -3.37 -5.66 -6.44
N PHE A 43 -4.18 -5.57 -5.39
CA PHE A 43 -3.73 -5.71 -4.01
C PHE A 43 -3.31 -7.13 -3.66
N ASP A 44 -4.05 -8.14 -4.12
CA ASP A 44 -3.72 -9.55 -3.90
C ASP A 44 -2.41 -9.92 -4.63
N GLN A 45 -2.25 -9.51 -5.90
CA GLN A 45 -1.02 -9.68 -6.65
C GLN A 45 0.17 -9.00 -5.97
N TRP A 46 -0.01 -7.76 -5.50
CA TRP A 46 1.02 -7.05 -4.74
C TRP A 46 1.39 -7.81 -3.46
N ARG A 47 0.41 -8.32 -2.69
CA ARG A 47 0.68 -9.11 -1.48
C ARG A 47 1.43 -10.41 -1.79
N GLN A 48 1.09 -11.10 -2.88
CA GLN A 48 1.80 -12.29 -3.32
C GLN A 48 3.26 -11.99 -3.69
N ASN A 49 3.52 -10.86 -4.38
CA ASN A 49 4.87 -10.44 -4.74
C ASN A 49 5.71 -10.08 -3.50
N ILE A 50 5.14 -9.32 -2.55
CA ILE A 50 5.82 -8.98 -1.28
C ILE A 50 6.06 -10.23 -0.43
N ALA A 51 5.10 -11.16 -0.37
CA ALA A 51 5.30 -12.43 0.32
C ALA A 51 6.46 -13.23 -0.29
N GLY A 52 6.62 -13.19 -1.62
CA GLY A 52 7.76 -13.79 -2.32
C GLY A 52 9.10 -13.11 -1.99
N ASP A 53 9.12 -11.79 -1.90
CA ASP A 53 10.31 -10.98 -1.57
C ASP A 53 10.76 -11.23 -0.11
N LEU A 54 9.82 -11.20 0.84
CA LEU A 54 10.09 -11.48 2.26
C LEU A 54 10.47 -12.94 2.53
N ALA A 55 9.96 -13.89 1.73
CA ALA A 55 10.29 -15.31 1.85
C ALA A 55 11.64 -15.68 1.20
N GLY A 56 12.18 -14.84 0.33
CA GLY A 56 13.41 -15.12 -0.44
C GLY A 56 14.72 -14.91 0.33
N GLU A 57 14.73 -14.09 1.38
CA GLU A 57 15.98 -13.58 1.97
C GLU A 57 16.39 -14.21 3.31
N TRP A 58 15.65 -15.21 3.81
CA TRP A 58 16.07 -16.02 4.97
C TRP A 58 16.50 -17.44 4.54
N SER A 59 17.30 -17.56 3.47
CA SER A 59 18.16 -18.75 3.31
C SER A 59 19.36 -18.60 4.22
N GLY A 60 19.18 -19.00 5.49
CA GLY A 60 20.27 -19.35 6.40
C GLY A 60 20.69 -20.81 6.22
#